data_AF-A0A9W8Y405-F1
#
_entry.id   AF-A0A9W8Y405-F1
#
_cell.length_a   1.000
_cell.length_b   1.000
_cell.length_c   1.000
_cell.angle_alpha   90.00
_cell.angle_beta   90.00
_cell.angle_gamma   90.00
#
_symmetry.space_group_name_H-M   'P 1'
#
loop_
_entity.id
_entity.type
_entity.pdbx_description
1 polymer ?
#
loop_
_entity_poly.entity_id
_entity_poly.type
_entity_poly.pdbx_seq_one_letter_code
_entity_poly.pdbx_strand_id
1 'polypeptide(L)'
;MNVYVGMELAVIPAFQSEIVPAAARGLVVGSYQLSLILGGFIINIVCKRTSTIQDNRAWRIPLGLFYIVPSIIASLIFFTPESPRWLLKNGKVDAARASLTSYREGKFSQAEIDSEFRELQFALEHEVEKGKFIETLKGLNLKRTLLVVAINFFQQATGQAFASQYGAI
;
A
#
# COMPACT_ATOMS: atom_id res chain seq x y z
N MET A 1 -0.67 -18.00 2.04
CA MET A 1 -0.38 -16.74 2.76
C MET A 1 0.62 -15.87 2.00
N ASN A 2 1.80 -16.38 1.60
CA ASN A 2 2.85 -15.55 0.98
C ASN A 2 2.46 -14.85 -0.34
N VAL A 3 1.63 -15.48 -1.18
CA VAL A 3 1.14 -14.84 -2.41
C VAL A 3 0.23 -13.65 -2.11
N TYR A 4 -0.64 -13.78 -1.11
CA TYR A 4 -1.53 -12.70 -0.67
C TYR A 4 -0.73 -11.51 -0.14
N VAL A 5 0.26 -11.75 0.74
CA VAL A 5 1.11 -10.69 1.28
C VAL A 5 1.88 -9.98 0.16
N GLY A 6 2.37 -10.71 -0.84
CA GLY A 6 3.03 -10.11 -2.00
C GLY A 6 2.11 -9.23 -2.85
N MET A 7 0.85 -9.64 -3.05
CA MET A 7 -0.15 -8.81 -3.73
C MET A 7 -0.52 -7.58 -2.89
N GLU A 8 -0.72 -7.75 -1.59
CA GLU A 8 -1.07 -6.66 -0.67
C GLU A 8 0.00 -5.56 -0.66
N LEU A 9 1.27 -5.94 -0.50
CA LEU A 9 2.39 -5.00 -0.47
C LEU A 9 2.61 -4.27 -1.80
N ALA A 10 2.13 -4.82 -2.92
CA ALA A 10 2.18 -4.14 -4.21
C ALA A 10 0.98 -3.21 -4.43
N VAL A 11 -0.22 -3.67 -4.05
CA VAL A 11 -1.48 -2.97 -4.36
C VAL A 11 -1.74 -1.82 -3.40
N ILE A 12 -1.52 -2.00 -2.09
CA ILE A 12 -1.82 -0.96 -1.10
C ILE A 12 -1.01 0.32 -1.31
N PRO A 13 0.34 0.31 -1.38
CA PRO A 13 1.09 1.54 -1.56
C PRO A 13 0.85 2.16 -2.95
N ALA A 14 0.57 1.36 -3.97
CA ALA A 14 0.14 1.87 -5.27
C ALA A 14 -1.18 2.63 -5.13
N PHE A 15 -2.21 2.02 -4.55
CA PHE A 15 -3.51 2.66 -4.30
C PHE A 15 -3.37 3.93 -3.45
N GLN A 16 -2.59 3.90 -2.38
CA GLN A 16 -2.31 5.08 -1.56
C GLN A 16 -1.60 6.18 -2.34
N SER A 17 -0.66 5.83 -3.22
CA SER A 17 0.03 6.82 -4.04
C SER A 17 -0.89 7.53 -5.05
N GLU A 18 -2.00 6.87 -5.43
CA GLU A 18 -3.01 7.36 -6.37
C GLU A 18 -4.06 8.26 -5.72
N ILE A 19 -4.51 7.97 -4.50
CA ILE A 19 -5.55 8.75 -3.81
C ILE A 19 -4.99 9.96 -3.03
N VAL A 20 -3.71 9.89 -2.63
CA VAL A 20 -3.09 10.90 -1.75
C VAL A 20 -2.46 12.02 -2.58
N PRO A 21 -2.70 13.30 -2.22
CA PRO A 21 -2.11 14.44 -2.91
C PRO A 21 -0.58 14.44 -2.75
N ALA A 22 0.14 15.00 -3.73
CA ALA A 22 1.60 14.92 -3.82
C ALA A 22 2.33 15.34 -2.53
N ALA A 23 1.80 16.35 -1.81
CA ALA A 23 2.39 16.85 -0.58
C ALA A 23 2.26 15.88 0.62
N ALA A 24 1.20 15.06 0.68
CA ALA A 24 0.93 14.16 1.82
C ALA A 24 1.35 12.70 1.55
N ARG A 25 1.76 12.37 0.32
CA ARG A 25 2.07 11.00 -0.11
C ARG A 25 3.10 10.32 0.80
N GLY A 26 4.16 11.04 1.17
CA GLY A 26 5.20 10.51 2.05
C GLY A 26 4.67 10.13 3.45
N LEU A 27 3.77 10.95 4.01
CA LEU A 27 3.20 10.70 5.33
C LEU A 27 2.25 9.51 5.33
N VAL A 28 1.44 9.35 4.27
CA VAL A 28 0.48 8.24 4.18
C VAL A 28 1.18 6.91 3.89
N VAL A 29 2.20 6.91 3.04
CA VAL A 29 3.02 5.70 2.83
C VAL A 29 3.78 5.34 4.10
N GLY A 30 4.28 6.34 4.83
CA GLY A 30 4.90 6.14 6.14
C GLY A 30 3.94 5.59 7.18
N SER A 31 2.69 6.04 7.21
CA SER A 31 1.69 5.53 8.16
C SER A 31 1.32 4.08 7.90
N TYR A 32 1.30 3.63 6.63
CA TYR A 32 1.15 2.21 6.30
C TYR A 32 2.29 1.39 6.90
N GLN A 33 3.54 1.82 6.71
CA GLN A 33 4.69 1.11 7.27
C GLN A 33 4.67 1.07 8.81
N LEU A 34 4.27 2.18 9.46
CA LEU A 34 4.08 2.23 10.91
C LEU A 34 2.99 1.26 11.37
N SER A 35 1.88 1.16 10.63
CA SER A 35 0.79 0.24 10.97
C SER A 35 1.23 -1.24 10.93
N LEU A 36 2.10 -1.61 9.97
CA LEU A 36 2.67 -2.96 9.89
C LEU A 36 3.56 -3.28 11.11
N ILE A 37 4.39 -2.31 11.52
CA ILE A 37 5.28 -2.47 12.70
C ILE A 37 4.45 -2.56 13.98
N LEU A 38 3.44 -1.70 14.16
CA LEU A 38 2.55 -1.72 15.31
C LEU A 38 1.74 -3.02 15.38
N GLY A 39 1.20 -3.49 14.25
CA GLY A 39 0.48 -4.76 14.17
C GLY A 39 1.36 -5.95 14.57
N GLY A 40 2.59 -6.00 14.05
CA GLY A 40 3.59 -6.99 14.44
C GLY A 40 3.93 -6.93 15.93
N PHE A 41 4.08 -5.72 16.47
CA PHE A 41 4.37 -5.51 17.90
C PHE A 41 3.22 -6.01 18.81
N ILE A 42 1.97 -5.67 18.48
CA ILE A 42 0.79 -6.12 19.23
C ILE A 42 0.69 -7.65 19.22
N ILE A 43 0.86 -8.29 18.05
CA ILE A 43 0.83 -9.76 17.94
C ILE A 43 1.94 -10.39 18.77
N ASN A 44 3.16 -9.85 18.75
CA ASN A 44 4.26 -10.36 19.58
C ASN A 44 3.95 -10.30 21.07
N ILE A 45 3.34 -9.21 21.56
CA ILE A 45 2.89 -9.11 22.95
C ILE A 45 1.82 -10.16 23.26
N VAL A 46 0.82 -10.31 22.38
CA VAL A 46 -0.26 -11.29 22.56
C VAL A 46 0.30 -12.71 22.57
N CYS A 47 1.19 -13.06 21.64
CA CYS A 47 1.88 -14.35 21.61
C CYS A 47 2.69 -14.60 22.89
N LYS A 48 3.45 -13.60 23.36
CA LYS A 48 4.22 -13.72 24.61
C LYS A 48 3.32 -13.95 25.84
N ARG A 49 2.21 -13.24 25.93
CA ARG A 49 1.22 -13.39 27.01
C ARG A 49 0.47 -14.72 26.95
N THR A 50 0.28 -15.23 25.74
CA THR A 50 -0.50 -16.44 25.48
C THR A 50 0.37 -17.71 25.57
N SER A 51 1.69 -17.59 25.45
CA SER A 51 2.68 -18.68 25.60
C SER A 51 2.68 -19.33 26.99
N THR A 52 2.23 -18.62 28.03
CA THR A 52 2.09 -19.19 29.38
C THR A 52 0.85 -20.08 29.55
N ILE A 53 -0.03 -20.14 28.55
CA ILE A 53 -1.24 -20.98 28.56
C ILE A 53 -0.85 -22.36 28.03
N GLN A 54 -0.97 -23.39 28.87
CA GLN A 54 -0.64 -24.79 28.53
C GLN A 54 -1.72 -25.51 27.69
N ASP A 55 -2.79 -24.81 27.31
CA ASP A 55 -3.95 -25.35 26.61
C ASP A 55 -3.99 -24.92 25.12
N ASN A 56 -4.80 -25.60 24.31
CA ASN A 56 -5.03 -25.32 22.88
C ASN A 56 -5.51 -23.89 22.58
N ARG A 57 -5.95 -23.16 23.61
CA ARG A 57 -6.26 -21.73 23.51
C ARG A 57 -5.05 -20.88 23.14
N ALA A 58 -3.84 -21.39 23.38
CA ALA A 58 -2.61 -20.63 23.19
C ALA A 58 -2.36 -20.21 21.73
N TRP A 59 -2.70 -21.06 20.77
CA TRP A 59 -2.54 -20.75 19.35
C TRP A 59 -3.81 -20.17 18.72
N ARG A 60 -4.99 -20.45 19.30
CA ARG A 60 -6.28 -20.00 18.75
C ARG A 60 -6.54 -18.51 18.97
N ILE A 61 -6.08 -17.95 20.09
CA ILE A 61 -6.29 -16.52 20.42
C ILE A 61 -5.53 -15.60 19.45
N PRO A 62 -4.22 -15.79 19.18
CA PRO A 62 -3.50 -14.98 18.19
C PRO A 62 -4.07 -15.13 16.78
N LEU A 63 -4.48 -16.34 16.41
CA LEU A 63 -5.12 -16.60 15.11
C LEU A 63 -6.48 -15.91 14.98
N GLY A 64 -7.30 -15.90 16.03
CA GLY A 64 -8.56 -15.17 16.05
C GLY A 64 -8.36 -13.67 15.87
N LEU A 65 -7.39 -13.10 16.58
CA LEU A 65 -7.05 -11.67 16.48
C LEU A 65 -6.59 -11.29 15.06
N PHE A 66 -5.85 -12.18 14.40
CA PHE A 66 -5.40 -11.97 13.01
C PHE A 66 -6.57 -11.76 12.03
N TYR A 67 -7.72 -12.40 12.25
CA TYR A 67 -8.88 -12.25 11.37
C TYR A 67 -9.74 -11.01 11.65
N ILE A 68 -9.63 -10.39 12.84
CA ILE A 68 -10.49 -9.26 13.21
C ILE A 68 -10.25 -8.06 12.28
N VAL A 69 -8.99 -7.66 12.11
CA VAL A 69 -8.64 -6.47 11.30
C VAL A 69 -9.00 -6.64 9.82
N PRO A 70 -8.66 -7.75 9.13
CA PRO A 70 -9.10 -8.00 7.77
C PRO A 70 -10.61 -8.04 7.61
N SER A 71 -11.36 -8.56 8.61
CA SER A 71 -12.83 -8.62 8.53
C SER A 71 -13.45 -7.22 8.57
N ILE A 72 -12.88 -6.32 9.37
CA ILE A 72 -13.31 -4.91 9.43
C ILE A 72 -13.01 -4.24 8.08
N ILE A 73 -11.81 -4.42 7.54
CA ILE A 73 -11.43 -3.85 6.24
C ILE A 73 -12.31 -4.39 5.11
N ALA A 74 -12.58 -5.70 5.10
CA ALA A 74 -13.45 -6.33 4.12
C ALA A 74 -14.90 -5.81 4.19
N SER A 75 -15.34 -5.36 5.37
CA SER A 75 -16.66 -4.72 5.52
C SER A 75 -16.63 -3.26 5.04
N LEU A 76 -15.53 -2.55 5.24
CA LEU A 76 -15.35 -1.14 4.86
C LEU A 76 -15.10 -0.93 3.36
N ILE A 77 -14.65 -1.96 2.64
CA ILE A 77 -14.37 -1.85 1.21
C ILE A 77 -15.62 -1.49 0.40
N PHE A 78 -16.81 -1.90 0.85
CA PHE A 78 -18.08 -1.56 0.20
C PHE A 78 -18.43 -0.06 0.27
N PHE A 79 -17.80 0.68 1.18
CA PHE A 79 -18.03 2.12 1.36
C PHE A 79 -16.93 3.00 0.76
N THR A 80 -15.79 2.42 0.36
CA THR A 80 -14.65 3.19 -0.13
C THR A 80 -14.80 3.39 -1.65
N PRO A 81 -14.75 4.63 -2.16
CA PRO A 81 -14.80 4.86 -3.60
C PRO A 81 -13.59 4.24 -4.31
N GLU A 82 -13.75 3.85 -5.57
CA GLU A 82 -12.69 3.21 -6.36
C GLU A 82 -11.61 4.24 -6.77
N SER A 83 -10.37 3.81 -7.03
CA SER A 83 -9.29 4.73 -7.45
C SER A 83 -9.67 5.53 -8.70
N PRO A 84 -9.51 6.88 -8.69
CA PRO A 84 -9.84 7.72 -9.83
C PRO A 84 -8.98 7.40 -11.07
N ARG A 85 -7.72 6.95 -10.90
CA ARG A 85 -6.87 6.52 -12.03
C ARG A 85 -7.37 5.23 -12.67
N TRP A 86 -7.81 4.26 -11.87
CA TRP A 86 -8.37 3.00 -12.37
C TRP A 86 -9.66 3.25 -13.17
N LEU A 87 -10.53 4.13 -12.65
CA LEU A 87 -11.76 4.53 -13.34
C LEU A 87 -11.47 5.26 -14.66
N LEU A 88 -10.48 6.16 -14.68
CA LEU A 88 -10.02 6.83 -15.91
C LEU A 88 -9.49 5.83 -16.94
N LYS A 89 -8.69 4.85 -16.51
CA LYS A 89 -8.12 3.81 -17.37
C LYS A 89 -9.18 2.90 -17.99
N ASN A 90 -10.30 2.71 -17.30
CA ASN A 90 -11.46 1.97 -17.81
C ASN A 90 -12.44 2.83 -18.63
N GLY A 91 -12.07 4.08 -18.95
CA GLY A 91 -12.90 5.00 -19.73
C GLY A 91 -14.09 5.60 -18.96
N LYS A 92 -14.18 5.42 -17.64
CA LYS A 92 -15.28 5.93 -16.79
C LYS A 92 -14.93 7.31 -16.22
N VAL A 93 -14.89 8.32 -17.09
CA VAL A 93 -14.46 9.69 -16.77
C VAL A 93 -15.35 10.34 -15.70
N ASP A 94 -16.68 10.22 -15.82
CA ASP A 94 -17.62 10.83 -14.86
C ASP A 94 -17.52 10.20 -13.46
N ALA A 95 -17.37 8.87 -13.39
CA ALA A 95 -17.19 8.16 -12.13
C ALA A 95 -15.85 8.51 -11.47
N ALA A 96 -14.79 8.70 -12.26
CA ALA A 96 -13.49 9.10 -11.76
C ALA A 96 -13.51 10.51 -11.18
N ARG A 97 -14.23 11.45 -11.82
CA ARG A 97 -14.45 12.80 -11.28
C ARG A 97 -15.21 12.72 -9.96
N ALA A 98 -16.31 11.96 -9.89
CA ALA A 98 -17.08 11.79 -8.67
C ALA A 98 -16.25 11.18 -7.51
N SER A 99 -15.41 10.17 -7.81
CA SER A 99 -14.49 9.58 -6.84
C SER A 99 -13.46 10.59 -6.33
N LEU A 100 -12.82 11.35 -7.25
CA LEU A 100 -11.83 12.37 -6.87
C LEU A 100 -12.47 13.48 -6.03
N THR A 101 -13.67 13.92 -6.40
CA THR A 101 -14.44 14.90 -5.61
C THR A 101 -14.75 14.37 -4.23
N SER A 102 -15.16 13.09 -4.09
CA SER A 102 -15.41 12.47 -2.77
C SER A 102 -14.15 12.42 -1.89
N TYR A 103 -12.97 12.17 -2.47
CA TYR A 103 -11.70 12.18 -1.72
C TYR A 103 -11.22 13.57 -1.30
N ARG A 104 -11.68 14.63 -1.99
CA ARG A 104 -11.25 16.02 -1.82
C ARG A 104 -12.32 16.91 -1.18
N GLU A 105 -13.51 16.34 -0.94
CA GLU A 105 -14.67 17.02 -0.40
C GLU A 105 -14.31 17.71 0.93
N GLY A 106 -14.54 19.03 0.98
CA GLY A 106 -14.30 19.85 2.18
C GLY A 106 -12.87 20.37 2.39
N LYS A 107 -11.90 20.03 1.54
CA LYS A 107 -10.50 20.53 1.66
C LYS A 107 -9.98 21.32 0.47
N PHE A 108 -10.53 21.11 -0.73
CA PHE A 108 -10.09 21.76 -1.96
C PHE A 108 -11.25 22.50 -2.63
N SER A 109 -10.95 23.60 -3.30
CA SER A 109 -11.92 24.30 -4.15
C SER A 109 -12.25 23.45 -5.39
N GLN A 110 -13.45 23.62 -5.95
CA GLN A 110 -13.84 22.94 -7.20
C GLN A 110 -12.83 23.17 -8.33
N ALA A 111 -12.23 24.37 -8.39
CA ALA A 111 -11.20 24.70 -9.37
C ALA A 111 -9.90 23.88 -9.21
N GLU A 112 -9.51 23.56 -7.97
CA GLU A 112 -8.32 22.75 -7.67
C GLU A 112 -8.56 21.27 -7.98
N ILE A 113 -9.77 20.78 -7.72
CA ILE A 113 -10.19 19.42 -8.07
C ILE A 113 -10.20 19.26 -9.60
N ASP A 114 -10.71 20.26 -10.34
CA ASP A 114 -10.71 20.26 -11.80
C ASP A 114 -9.31 20.39 -12.42
N SER A 115 -8.36 21.06 -11.76
CA SER A 115 -6.97 21.09 -12.21
C SER A 115 -6.27 19.75 -11.95
N GLU A 116 -6.43 19.18 -10.75
CA GLU A 116 -5.86 17.86 -10.40
C GLU A 116 -6.41 16.76 -11.33
N PHE A 117 -7.71 16.81 -11.65
CA PHE A 117 -8.33 15.90 -12.60
C PHE A 117 -7.74 16.00 -14.01
N ARG A 118 -7.48 17.23 -14.49
CA ARG A 118 -6.85 17.46 -15.80
C ARG A 118 -5.40 16.99 -15.83
N GLU A 119 -4.64 17.22 -14.77
CA GLU A 119 -3.28 16.71 -14.63
C GLU A 119 -3.25 15.18 -14.63
N LEU A 120 -4.17 14.53 -13.93
CA LEU A 120 -4.33 13.07 -13.93
C LEU A 120 -4.67 12.52 -15.32
N GLN A 121 -5.57 13.18 -16.04
CA GLN A 121 -5.94 12.78 -17.41
C GLN A 121 -4.75 12.93 -18.36
N PHE A 122 -4.05 14.06 -18.31
CA PHE A 122 -2.86 14.31 -19.12
C PHE A 122 -1.74 13.30 -18.82
N ALA A 123 -1.51 13.00 -17.54
CA ALA A 123 -0.49 12.05 -17.10
C ALA A 123 -0.80 10.62 -17.57
N LEU A 124 -2.08 10.22 -17.61
CA LEU A 124 -2.49 8.91 -18.09
C LEU A 124 -2.40 8.79 -19.61
N GLU A 125 -2.73 9.85 -20.34
CA GLU A 125 -2.63 9.91 -21.80
C GLU A 125 -1.16 9.89 -22.28
N HIS A 126 -0.26 10.44 -21.48
CA HIS A 126 1.20 10.37 -21.68
C HIS A 126 1.85 9.16 -20.99
N GLU A 127 1.07 8.29 -20.33
CA GLU A 127 1.57 7.04 -19.78
C GLU A 127 1.81 6.07 -20.94
N VAL A 128 3.02 6.15 -21.51
CA VAL A 128 3.49 5.32 -22.63
C VAL A 128 3.13 3.86 -22.38
N GLU A 129 2.48 3.23 -23.36
CA GLU A 129 2.09 1.82 -23.37
C GLU A 129 3.12 0.95 -22.64
N LYS A 130 2.65 0.11 -21.71
CA LYS A 130 3.42 -0.86 -20.91
C LYS A 130 4.80 -1.16 -21.52
N GLY A 131 5.81 -0.39 -21.11
CA GLY A 131 7.17 -0.59 -21.57
C GLY A 131 7.59 -2.03 -21.32
N LYS A 132 8.27 -2.65 -22.29
CA LYS A 132 8.71 -4.05 -22.14
C LYS A 132 9.69 -4.12 -20.98
N PHE A 133 9.65 -5.19 -20.18
CA PHE A 133 10.55 -5.36 -19.03
C PHE A 133 12.04 -5.18 -19.40
N ILE A 134 12.39 -5.50 -20.66
CA ILE A 134 13.72 -5.36 -21.26
C ILE A 134 14.14 -3.89 -21.44
N GLU A 135 13.20 -2.96 -21.60
CA GLU A 135 13.48 -1.52 -21.71
C GLU A 135 13.95 -0.92 -20.39
N THR A 136 13.58 -1.54 -19.26
CA THR A 136 14.09 -1.22 -17.92
C THR A 136 15.60 -1.49 -17.78
N LEU A 137 16.14 -2.39 -18.63
CA LEU A 137 17.56 -2.77 -18.65
C LEU A 137 18.37 -2.03 -19.72
N LYS A 138 17.78 -1.09 -20.46
CA LYS A 138 18.45 -0.35 -21.54
C LYS A 138 18.53 1.16 -21.26
N GLY A 139 19.65 1.76 -21.67
CA GLY A 139 19.84 3.22 -21.71
C GLY A 139 19.82 3.90 -20.34
N LEU A 140 19.20 5.10 -20.28
CA LEU A 140 19.14 5.94 -19.07
C LEU A 140 18.40 5.26 -17.90
N ASN A 141 17.48 4.34 -18.20
CA ASN A 141 16.70 3.61 -17.19
C ASN A 141 17.55 2.57 -16.44
N LEU A 142 18.64 2.05 -17.02
CA LEU A 142 19.50 1.07 -16.36
C LEU A 142 20.10 1.61 -15.06
N LYS A 143 20.52 2.88 -15.03
CA LYS A 143 21.05 3.52 -13.80
C LYS A 143 19.99 3.62 -12.71
N ARG A 144 18.74 3.95 -13.10
CA ARG A 144 17.59 4.01 -12.18
C ARG A 144 17.26 2.63 -11.64
N THR A 145 17.19 1.63 -12.52
CA THR A 145 16.94 0.23 -12.16
C THR A 145 18.01 -0.33 -11.23
N LEU A 146 19.29 -0.11 -11.54
CA LEU A 146 20.40 -0.56 -10.71
C LEU A 146 20.34 0.07 -9.30
N LEU A 147 20.01 1.35 -9.23
CA LEU A 147 19.87 2.06 -7.95
C LEU A 147 18.70 1.50 -7.13
N VAL A 148 17.55 1.22 -7.74
CA VAL A 148 16.40 0.59 -7.06
C VAL A 148 16.73 -0.83 -6.58
N VAL A 149 17.42 -1.63 -7.42
CA VAL A 149 17.87 -2.98 -7.05
C VAL A 149 18.88 -2.93 -5.91
N ALA A 150 19.86 -2.02 -5.98
CA ALA A 150 20.85 -1.83 -4.92
C ALA A 150 20.18 -1.41 -3.60
N ILE A 151 19.25 -0.45 -3.63
CA ILE A 151 18.52 -0.03 -2.42
C ILE A 151 17.77 -1.20 -1.81
N ASN A 152 17.01 -1.98 -2.60
CA ASN A 152 16.28 -3.13 -2.08
C ASN A 152 17.22 -4.20 -1.53
N PHE A 153 18.35 -4.44 -2.22
CA PHE A 153 19.36 -5.37 -1.75
C PHE A 153 19.95 -4.92 -0.40
N PHE A 154 20.39 -3.67 -0.28
CA PHE A 154 20.93 -3.14 0.96
C PHE A 154 19.89 -3.09 2.08
N GLN A 155 18.64 -2.77 1.75
CA GLN A 155 17.54 -2.77 2.71
C GLN A 155 17.34 -4.16 3.32
N GLN A 156 17.41 -5.24 2.52
CA GLN A 156 17.33 -6.61 3.03
C GLN A 156 18.64 -7.09 3.68
N ALA A 157 19.80 -6.63 3.19
CA ALA A 157 21.11 -6.95 3.75
C ALA A 157 21.33 -6.37 5.15
N THR A 158 20.54 -5.39 5.58
CA THR A 158 20.51 -4.93 6.98
C THR A 158 20.13 -6.05 7.96
N GLY A 159 19.59 -7.17 7.48
CA GLY A 159 19.22 -8.30 8.31
C GLY A 159 17.98 -8.04 9.16
N GLN A 160 17.17 -7.01 8.84
CA GLN A 160 15.95 -6.69 9.60
C GLN A 160 15.01 -7.89 9.70
N ALA A 161 14.82 -8.65 8.61
CA ALA A 161 13.98 -9.85 8.63
C ALA A 161 14.55 -10.93 9.58
N PHE A 162 15.87 -11.10 9.62
CA PHE A 162 16.54 -12.03 10.54
C PHE A 162 16.37 -11.57 12.00
N ALA A 163 16.63 -10.30 12.29
CA ALA A 163 16.45 -9.73 13.63
C ALA A 163 14.98 -9.80 14.09
N SER A 164 14.01 -9.60 13.20
CA SER A 164 12.59 -9.67 13.53
C SER A 164 12.11 -11.09 13.80
N GLN A 165 12.66 -12.09 13.09
CA GLN A 165 12.24 -13.48 13.23
C GLN A 165 12.92 -14.17 14.43
N TYR A 166 14.19 -13.84 14.69
CA TYR A 166 15.02 -14.51 15.69
C TYR A 166 15.37 -13.63 16.90
N GLY A 167 15.16 -12.33 16.85
CA GLY A 167 15.45 -11.41 17.96
C GLY A 167 14.42 -11.45 19.09
N ALA A 168 13.32 -12.21 18.93
CA ALA A 168 12.30 -12.42 19.96
C ALA A 168 12.56 -13.69 20.79
N ILE A 169 13.81 -13.87 21.24
CA ILE A 169 14.17 -14.72 22.39
C ILE A 169 14.21 -13.88 23.66
#